data_AF-A0A8S1HML5-F1
#
_entry.id   AF-A0A8S1HML5-F1
#
_cell.length_a   1.000
_cell.length_b   1.000
_cell.length_c   1.000
_cell.angle_alpha   90.00
_cell.angle_beta   90.00
_cell.angle_gamma   90.00
#
_symmetry.space_group_name_H-M   'P 1'
#
loop_
_entity.id
_entity.type
_entity.pdbx_description
1 polymer ?
#
loop_
_entity_poly.entity_id
_entity_poly.type
_entity_poly.pdbx_seq_one_letter_code
_entity_poly.pdbx_strand_id
1 'polypeptide(L)'
;MADEELKKAFQDLQFKTNETRGRISLGETNKKIIYQKQRVSEVAHRTVSEVPDNLPVYRSIGRMFLLTDKPSELERHKQEEKEFKEKIETIDKQRVYLEKGLLEAESNLREMIQSRRS
;
A
#
# COMPACT_ATOMS: atom_id res chain seq x y z
N MET A 1 10.43 11.04 -39.95
CA MET A 1 11.34 11.18 -38.80
C MET A 1 10.65 11.87 -37.62
N ALA A 2 10.33 13.17 -37.65
CA ALA A 2 9.72 13.84 -36.49
C ALA A 2 8.32 13.31 -36.11
N ASP A 3 7.45 13.02 -37.07
CA ASP A 3 6.10 12.48 -36.81
C ASP A 3 6.12 11.04 -36.25
N GLU A 4 7.12 10.27 -36.65
CA GLU A 4 7.38 8.92 -36.13
C GLU A 4 7.82 8.94 -34.67
N GLU A 5 8.69 9.88 -34.28
CA GLU A 5 9.11 10.05 -32.88
C GLU A 5 7.94 10.43 -31.97
N LEU A 6 7.04 11.30 -32.45
CA LEU A 6 5.86 11.71 -31.68
C LEU A 6 4.87 10.53 -31.54
N LYS A 7 4.64 9.79 -32.62
CA LYS A 7 3.82 8.58 -32.59
C LYS A 7 4.38 7.55 -31.62
N LYS A 8 5.70 7.36 -31.61
CA LYS A 8 6.38 6.45 -30.66
C LYS A 8 6.25 6.94 -29.22
N ALA A 9 6.49 8.23 -28.96
CA ALA A 9 6.33 8.81 -27.63
C ALA A 9 4.88 8.68 -27.10
N PHE A 10 3.88 8.80 -27.98
CA PHE A 10 2.48 8.58 -27.62
C PHE A 10 2.20 7.11 -27.24
N GLN A 11 2.73 6.16 -28.02
CA GLN A 11 2.59 4.73 -27.73
C GLN A 11 3.28 4.35 -26.41
N ASP A 12 4.48 4.85 -26.17
CA ASP A 12 5.23 4.63 -24.93
C ASP A 12 4.49 5.24 -23.73
N LEU A 13 3.93 6.44 -23.86
CA LEU A 13 3.12 7.06 -22.82
C LEU A 13 1.86 6.23 -22.52
N GLN A 14 1.15 5.76 -23.56
CA GLN A 14 -0.04 4.94 -23.38
C GLN A 14 0.27 3.64 -22.65
N PHE A 15 1.37 2.97 -23.01
CA PHE A 15 1.85 1.77 -22.32
C PHE A 15 2.16 2.05 -20.85
N LYS A 16 2.97 3.09 -20.58
CA LYS A 16 3.36 3.51 -19.22
C LYS A 16 2.15 3.91 -18.38
N THR A 17 1.14 4.53 -19.00
CA THR A 17 -0.12 4.92 -18.34
C THR A 17 -0.89 3.68 -17.88
N ASN A 18 -1.06 2.70 -18.76
CA ASN A 18 -1.78 1.47 -18.44
C ASN A 18 -1.07 0.67 -17.35
N GLU A 19 0.26 0.54 -17.45
CA GLU A 19 1.07 -0.14 -16.44
C GLU A 19 0.96 0.57 -15.07
N THR A 20 1.11 1.90 -15.06
CA THR A 20 1.01 2.71 -13.84
C THR A 20 -0.36 2.57 -13.17
N ARG A 21 -1.44 2.64 -13.95
CA ARG A 21 -2.81 2.45 -13.45
C ARG A 21 -3.01 1.06 -12.87
N GLY A 22 -2.46 0.03 -13.51
CA GLY A 22 -2.48 -1.34 -13.00
C GLY A 22 -1.77 -1.46 -11.63
N ARG A 23 -0.58 -0.86 -11.51
CA ARG A 23 0.18 -0.83 -10.24
C ARG A 23 -0.57 -0.10 -9.13
N ILE A 24 -1.18 1.06 -9.44
CA ILE A 24 -2.00 1.81 -8.47
C ILE A 24 -3.20 0.96 -8.02
N SER A 25 -3.92 0.34 -8.95
CA SER A 25 -5.08 -0.52 -8.63
C SER A 25 -4.71 -1.71 -7.75
N LEU A 26 -3.58 -2.35 -8.02
CA LEU A 26 -3.06 -3.44 -7.17
C LEU A 26 -2.68 -2.92 -5.78
N GLY A 27 -2.02 -1.76 -5.71
CA GLY A 27 -1.68 -1.08 -4.46
C GLY A 27 -2.92 -0.80 -3.60
N GLU A 28 -3.98 -0.25 -4.19
CA GLU A 28 -5.25 0.00 -3.49
C GLU A 28 -5.93 -1.27 -2.97
N THR A 29 -5.86 -2.36 -3.74
CA THR A 29 -6.38 -3.66 -3.30
C THR A 29 -5.60 -4.19 -2.10
N ASN A 30 -4.26 -4.13 -2.17
CA ASN A 30 -3.40 -4.53 -1.06
C ASN A 30 -3.60 -3.65 0.18
N LYS A 31 -3.79 -2.34 -0.01
CA LYS A 31 -4.08 -1.38 1.06
C LYS A 31 -5.33 -1.78 1.84
N LYS A 32 -6.41 -2.16 1.15
CA LYS A 32 -7.66 -2.63 1.78
C LYS A 32 -7.43 -3.89 2.63
N ILE A 33 -6.66 -4.85 2.12
CA ILE A 33 -6.33 -6.08 2.85
C ILE A 33 -5.52 -5.76 4.11
N ILE A 34 -4.51 -4.90 3.99
CA ILE A 34 -3.66 -4.51 5.13
C ILE A 34 -4.47 -3.75 6.17
N TYR A 35 -5.38 -2.87 5.74
CA TYR A 35 -6.26 -2.13 6.64
C TYR A 35 -7.18 -3.07 7.45
N GLN A 36 -7.70 -4.13 6.83
CA GLN A 36 -8.46 -5.15 7.56
C GLN A 36 -7.59 -5.87 8.59
N LYS A 37 -6.34 -6.23 8.25
CA LYS A 37 -5.41 -6.85 9.20
C LYS A 37 -5.07 -5.94 10.38
N GLN A 38 -4.84 -4.66 10.11
CA GLN A 38 -4.63 -3.65 11.16
C GLN A 38 -5.80 -3.62 12.13
N ARG A 39 -7.04 -3.56 11.62
CA ARG A 39 -8.23 -3.54 12.46
C ARG A 39 -8.41 -4.82 13.27
N VAL A 40 -8.03 -5.98 12.73
CA VAL A 40 -8.03 -7.23 13.49
C VAL A 40 -7.03 -7.16 14.64
N SER A 41 -5.80 -6.67 14.43
CA SER A 41 -4.81 -6.49 15.50
C SER A 41 -5.26 -5.47 16.55
N GLU A 42 -5.88 -4.35 16.15
CA GLU A 42 -6.44 -3.36 17.07
C GLU A 42 -7.55 -3.95 17.96
N VAL A 43 -8.47 -4.71 17.36
CA VAL A 43 -9.55 -5.37 18.11
C VAL A 43 -8.98 -6.45 19.03
N ALA A 44 -8.04 -7.26 18.54
CA ALA A 44 -7.38 -8.28 19.36
C ALA A 44 -6.65 -7.67 20.56
N HIS A 45 -5.93 -6.56 20.37
CA HIS A 45 -5.29 -5.82 21.46
C HIS A 45 -6.30 -5.40 22.53
N ARG A 46 -7.43 -4.81 22.13
CA ARG A 46 -8.49 -4.39 23.06
C ARG A 46 -9.08 -5.58 23.81
N THR A 47 -9.45 -6.64 23.09
CA THR A 47 -10.02 -7.85 23.69
C THR A 47 -9.06 -8.48 24.70
N VAL A 48 -7.77 -8.61 24.36
CA VAL A 48 -6.76 -9.17 25.29
C VAL A 48 -6.54 -8.24 26.48
N SER A 49 -6.65 -6.92 26.30
CA SER A 49 -6.46 -5.96 27.40
C SER A 49 -7.52 -6.08 28.49
N GLU A 50 -8.74 -6.49 28.12
CA GLU A 50 -9.88 -6.71 29.00
C GLU A 50 -9.82 -8.05 29.76
N VAL A 51 -8.92 -8.96 29.37
CA VAL A 51 -8.74 -10.26 30.05
C VAL A 51 -8.10 -10.04 31.42
N PRO A 52 -8.63 -10.63 32.51
CA PRO A 52 -8.00 -10.57 33.84
C PRO A 52 -6.55 -11.09 33.84
N ASP A 53 -5.66 -10.43 34.60
CA ASP A 53 -4.22 -10.75 34.62
C ASP A 53 -3.89 -12.11 35.26
N ASN A 54 -4.83 -12.72 35.98
CA ASN A 54 -4.68 -14.01 36.64
C ASN A 54 -5.01 -15.21 35.75
N LEU A 55 -5.37 -14.99 34.47
CA LEU A 55 -5.71 -16.05 33.53
C LEU A 55 -4.55 -16.35 32.57
N PRO A 56 -4.33 -17.63 32.21
CA PRO A 56 -3.35 -17.98 31.20
C PRO A 56 -3.81 -17.49 29.81
N VAL A 57 -2.89 -16.89 29.06
CA VAL A 57 -3.13 -16.42 27.69
C VAL A 57 -2.51 -17.42 26.72
N TYR A 58 -3.24 -17.73 25.65
CA TYR A 58 -2.77 -18.66 24.62
C TYR A 58 -2.83 -18.02 23.24
N ARG A 59 -1.73 -18.10 22.49
CA ARG A 59 -1.64 -17.66 21.10
C ARG A 59 -1.80 -18.84 20.15
N SER A 60 -2.66 -18.70 19.17
CA SER A 60 -2.74 -19.65 18.06
C SER A 60 -1.52 -19.57 17.15
N ILE A 61 -0.90 -20.72 16.87
CA ILE A 61 0.18 -20.90 15.90
C ILE A 61 -0.20 -22.06 14.98
N GLY A 62 -0.79 -21.75 13.83
CA GLY A 62 -1.32 -22.75 12.91
C GLY A 62 -2.47 -23.54 13.55
N ARG A 63 -2.22 -24.82 13.89
CA ARG A 63 -3.18 -25.70 14.56
C ARG A 63 -2.88 -25.90 16.05
N MET A 64 -1.87 -25.20 16.58
CA MET A 64 -1.43 -25.31 17.97
C MET A 64 -1.75 -24.04 18.76
N PHE A 65 -1.74 -24.16 20.09
CA PHE A 65 -1.86 -23.03 21.01
C PHE A 65 -0.63 -22.97 21.90
N LEU A 66 0.11 -21.87 21.83
CA LEU A 66 1.28 -21.59 22.65
C LEU A 66 0.85 -20.82 23.90
N LEU A 67 1.26 -21.28 25.07
CA LEU A 67 1.10 -20.51 26.32
C LEU A 67 1.99 -19.26 26.26
N THR A 68 1.39 -18.10 26.53
CA THR A 68 2.07 -16.79 26.53
C THR A 68 1.65 -16.00 27.77
N ASP A 69 2.27 -14.83 27.96
CA ASP A 69 1.81 -13.82 28.91
C ASP A 69 1.02 -12.70 28.20
N LYS A 70 0.13 -12.05 28.96
CA LYS A 70 -0.71 -10.94 28.47
C LYS A 70 0.12 -9.74 27.97
N PRO A 71 1.14 -9.24 28.71
CA PRO A 71 1.98 -8.13 28.24
C PRO A 71 2.62 -8.39 26.87
N SER A 72 3.19 -9.58 26.66
CA SER A 72 3.81 -9.95 25.39
C SER A 72 2.82 -9.96 24.23
N GLU A 73 1.59 -10.45 24.41
CA GLU A 73 0.58 -10.43 23.36
C GLU A 73 0.04 -9.03 23.06
N LEU A 74 -0.10 -8.19 24.10
CA LEU A 74 -0.46 -6.78 23.92
C LEU A 74 0.59 -6.02 23.11
N GLU A 75 1.87 -6.22 23.42
CA GLU A 75 2.98 -5.60 22.70
C GLU A 75 3.07 -6.11 21.26
N ARG A 76 2.90 -7.42 21.05
CA ARG A 76 2.85 -8.00 19.70
C ARG A 76 1.76 -7.35 18.85
N HIS A 77 0.54 -7.22 19.36
CA HIS A 77 -0.55 -6.60 18.61
C HIS A 77 -0.30 -5.11 18.32
N LYS A 78 0.31 -4.37 19.24
CA LYS A 78 0.73 -2.98 19.00
C LYS A 78 1.79 -2.88 17.89
N GLN A 79 2.78 -3.77 17.92
CA GLN A 79 3.82 -3.81 16.91
C GLN A 79 3.24 -4.17 15.53
N GLU A 80 2.32 -5.14 15.46
CA GLU A 80 1.58 -5.47 14.23
C GLU A 80 0.79 -4.27 13.69
N GLU A 81 0.04 -3.58 14.55
CA GLU A 81 -0.71 -2.37 14.18
C GLU A 81 0.21 -1.32 13.55
N LYS A 82 1.34 -1.04 14.21
CA LYS A 82 2.35 -0.09 13.71
C LYS A 82 2.91 -0.50 12.35
N GLU A 83 3.28 -1.76 12.18
CA GLU A 83 3.79 -2.27 10.90
C GLU A 83 2.76 -2.18 9.78
N PHE A 84 1.50 -2.47 10.06
CA PHE A 84 0.45 -2.33 9.06
C PHE A 84 0.21 -0.86 8.69
N LYS A 85 0.25 0.05 9.66
CA LYS A 85 0.16 1.49 9.42
C LYS A 85 1.31 1.99 8.53
N GLU A 86 2.55 1.60 8.81
CA GLU A 86 3.72 1.96 8.01
C GLU A 86 3.62 1.42 6.57
N LYS A 87 3.11 0.19 6.39
CA LYS A 87 2.87 -0.38 5.06
C LYS A 87 1.80 0.38 4.28
N ILE A 88 0.72 0.80 4.94
CA ILE A 88 -0.34 1.63 4.33
C ILE A 88 0.24 2.97 3.87
N GLU A 89 1.00 3.65 4.73
CA GLU A 89 1.66 4.92 4.40
C GLU A 89 2.64 4.76 3.22
N THR A 90 3.34 3.64 3.15
CA THR A 90 4.25 3.33 2.04
C THR A 90 3.50 3.17 0.73
N ILE A 91 2.36 2.46 0.73
CA ILE A 91 1.51 2.32 -0.46
C ILE A 91 0.99 3.69 -0.92
N ASP A 92 0.57 4.54 0.02
CA ASP A 92 0.10 5.89 -0.30
C ASP A 92 1.20 6.77 -0.93
N LYS A 93 2.42 6.72 -0.38
CA LYS A 93 3.58 7.41 -0.96
C LYS A 93 3.89 6.90 -2.37
N GLN A 94 3.85 5.59 -2.59
CA GLN A 94 4.05 4.98 -3.91
C GLN A 94 2.98 5.40 -4.90
N ARG A 95 1.71 5.45 -4.49
CA ARG A 95 0.61 5.94 -5.33
C ARG A 95 0.85 7.38 -5.78
N VAL A 96 1.13 8.28 -4.83
CA VAL A 96 1.38 9.70 -5.14
C VAL A 96 2.59 9.86 -6.08
N TYR A 97 3.65 9.09 -5.86
CA TYR A 97 4.82 9.10 -6.75
C TYR A 97 4.47 8.68 -8.18
N LEU A 98 3.71 7.59 -8.33
CA LEU A 98 3.26 7.09 -9.62
C LEU A 98 2.32 8.07 -10.34
N GLU A 99 1.41 8.71 -9.61
CA GLU A 99 0.50 9.73 -10.16
C GLU A 99 1.26 10.97 -10.65
N LYS A 100 2.22 11.46 -9.87
CA LYS A 100 3.08 12.58 -10.28
C LYS A 100 3.89 12.26 -11.53
N GLY A 101 4.52 11.08 -11.58
CA GLY A 101 5.28 10.64 -12.74
C GLY A 101 4.44 10.48 -14.02
N LEU A 102 3.14 10.20 -13.89
CA LEU A 102 2.21 10.18 -15.02
C LEU A 102 1.87 11.59 -15.49
N LEU A 103 1.55 12.51 -14.57
CA LEU A 103 1.25 13.91 -14.87
C LEU A 103 2.42 14.62 -15.56
N GLU A 104 3.65 14.38 -15.07
CA GLU A 104 4.87 14.91 -15.68
C GLU A 104 5.06 14.39 -17.11
N ALA A 105 4.83 13.09 -17.34
CA ALA A 105 4.95 12.50 -18.67
C ALA A 105 3.89 13.03 -19.65
N GLU A 106 2.66 13.28 -19.17
CA GLU A 106 1.59 13.92 -19.95
C GLU A 106 1.92 15.38 -20.29
N SER A 107 2.48 16.14 -19.34
CA SER A 107 2.91 17.53 -19.57
C SER A 107 4.01 17.61 -20.61
N ASN A 108 5.05 16.78 -20.49
CA ASN A 108 6.17 16.73 -21.43
C ASN A 108 5.68 16.45 -22.87
N LEU A 109 4.72 15.53 -23.04
CA LEU A 109 4.15 15.24 -24.34
C LEU A 109 3.34 16.43 -24.90
N ARG A 110 2.58 17.12 -24.04
CA ARG A 110 1.83 18.33 -24.44
C ARG A 110 2.78 19.44 -24.91
N GLU A 111 3.87 19.67 -24.19
CA GLU A 111 4.90 20.66 -24.54
C GLU A 111 5.59 20.30 -25.87
N MET A 112 5.91 19.02 -26.11
CA MET A 112 6.43 18.55 -27.40
C MET A 112 5.49 18.81 -28.58
N ILE A 113 4.17 18.75 -28.36
CA ILE A 113 3.18 19.06 -29.40
C ILE A 113 3.11 20.57 -29.65
N GLN A 114 3.14 21.38 -28.58
CA GLN A 114 3.06 22.83 -28.66
C GLN A 114 4.28 23.46 -29.33
N SER A 115 5.49 23.01 -28.98
CA SER A 115 6.75 23.49 -29.58
C SER A 115 6.88 23.19 -31.07
N ARG A 116 6.08 22.26 -31.59
CA ARG A 116 6.03 21.91 -33.02
C ARG A 116 4.96 22.69 -33.80
N ARG A 117 4.04 23.38 -33.10
CA ARG A 117 3.00 24.23 -33.72
C ARG A 117 3.41 25.70 -33.80
N SER A 118 4.37 26.12 -32.97
CA SER A 118 5.08 27.41 -33.03
C SER A 118 6.21 27.37 -34.05
#